data_AF-A0A6P6XU70-F1
#
_entry.id   AF-A0A6P6XU70-F1
#
_cell.length_a   1.000
_cell.length_b   1.000
_cell.length_c   1.000
_cell.angle_alpha   90.00
_cell.angle_beta   90.00
_cell.angle_gamma   90.00
#
_symmetry.space_group_name_H-M   'P 1'
#
loop_
_entity.id
_entity.type
_entity.pdbx_description
1 polymer ?
#
loop_
_entity_poly.entity_id
_entity_poly.type
_entity_poly.pdbx_seq_one_letter_code
_entity_poly.pdbx_strand_id
1 'polypeptide(L)'
;MPLLISIMIIITLPLTYMMAVFIGDRYTISLVSDAASAAPFSGYFSLCTDIIAILFIITSYIRCKQVEFFLIKQFKLNNNNDDIVDDDDDDNDEEIIAKLSWQNYRYFICMILVAIGLTFVGNFPCNYHPFPHAFGVVLILFSLIAFYDQIYICQKLYEFDRIESQPISMTILSCLIIIGWFIAIATGLIASFQQESKILTLMNNDLRMKWTDEQPGSQWFKITVLAEWITFLLYSPIYLMLTNRMKQFHNWQKIFTN
;
A
#
# COMPACT_ATOMS: atom_id res chain seq x y z
N MET A 1 8.79 -11.18 6.83
CA MET A 1 7.61 -10.35 7.10
C MET A 1 6.97 -9.78 5.83
N PRO A 2 7.68 -9.09 4.91
CA PRO A 2 7.05 -8.57 3.69
C PRO A 2 6.55 -9.67 2.74
N LEU A 3 7.19 -10.85 2.74
CA LEU A 3 6.69 -12.02 2.02
C LEU A 3 5.32 -12.49 2.56
N LEU A 4 5.14 -12.51 3.89
CA LEU A 4 3.88 -12.92 4.49
C LEU A 4 2.76 -11.94 4.13
N ILE A 5 3.07 -10.64 4.09
CA ILE A 5 2.16 -9.62 3.57
C ILE A 5 1.69 -9.95 2.15
N SER A 6 2.64 -10.21 1.25
CA SER A 6 2.34 -10.53 -0.15
C SER A 6 1.42 -11.75 -0.29
N ILE A 7 1.69 -12.80 0.49
CA ILE A 7 0.86 -14.01 0.53
C ILE A 7 -0.53 -13.69 1.08
N MET A 8 -0.62 -12.94 2.18
CA MET A 8 -1.89 -12.59 2.81
C MET A 8 -2.77 -11.73 1.91
N ILE A 9 -2.21 -10.78 1.16
CA ILE A 9 -2.96 -10.00 0.16
C ILE A 9 -3.59 -10.93 -0.88
N ILE A 10 -2.81 -11.89 -1.39
CA ILE A 10 -3.30 -12.87 -2.38
C ILE A 10 -4.39 -13.76 -1.78
N ILE A 11 -4.28 -14.18 -0.51
CA ILE A 11 -5.28 -15.02 0.16
C ILE A 11 -6.57 -14.24 0.46
N THR A 12 -6.47 -12.95 0.72
CA THR A 12 -7.64 -12.11 1.08
C THR A 12 -8.58 -11.90 -0.11
N LEU A 13 -8.07 -11.88 -1.34
CA LEU A 13 -8.88 -11.65 -2.55
C LEU A 13 -9.83 -12.81 -2.90
N PRO A 14 -9.46 -14.10 -2.83
CA PRO A 14 -10.41 -15.20 -2.97
C PRO A 14 -11.59 -15.14 -1.98
N LEU A 15 -11.44 -14.52 -0.80
CA LEU A 15 -12.54 -14.36 0.15
C LEU A 15 -13.68 -13.51 -0.45
N THR A 16 -13.36 -12.51 -1.25
CA THR A 16 -14.36 -11.62 -1.86
C THR A 16 -15.13 -12.35 -2.96
N TYR A 17 -14.46 -13.18 -3.75
CA TYR A 17 -15.10 -14.07 -4.70
C TYR A 17 -16.01 -15.10 -4.02
N MET A 18 -15.53 -15.78 -2.97
CA MET A 18 -16.35 -16.77 -2.25
C MET A 18 -17.59 -16.14 -1.61
N MET A 19 -17.44 -14.91 -1.10
CA MET A 19 -18.55 -14.13 -0.55
C MET A 19 -19.58 -13.76 -1.62
N ALA A 20 -19.14 -13.29 -2.79
CA ALA A 20 -20.00 -12.99 -3.94
C ALA A 20 -20.82 -14.22 -4.37
N VAL A 21 -20.19 -15.39 -4.48
CA VAL A 21 -20.86 -16.65 -4.83
C VAL A 21 -21.86 -17.08 -3.75
N PHE A 22 -21.50 -16.97 -2.48
CA PHE A 22 -22.36 -17.40 -1.37
C PHE A 22 -23.62 -16.55 -1.20
N ILE A 23 -23.51 -15.24 -1.42
CA ILE A 23 -24.63 -14.29 -1.28
C ILE A 23 -25.49 -14.27 -2.54
N GLY A 24 -25.02 -14.87 -3.62
CA GLY A 24 -25.69 -14.83 -4.91
C GLY A 24 -25.59 -13.46 -5.57
N ASP A 25 -24.42 -12.81 -5.46
CA ASP A 25 -24.10 -11.59 -6.21
C ASP A 25 -24.21 -11.87 -7.71
N ARG A 26 -24.80 -10.92 -8.45
CA ARG A 26 -24.96 -11.01 -9.90
C ARG A 26 -23.63 -10.95 -10.65
N TYR A 27 -22.61 -10.29 -10.09
CA TYR A 27 -21.38 -10.01 -10.83
C TYR A 27 -20.28 -11.05 -10.67
N THR A 28 -20.47 -12.10 -9.86
CA THR A 28 -19.47 -13.15 -9.56
C THR A 28 -18.20 -12.62 -8.86
N ILE A 29 -17.92 -11.31 -8.92
CA ILE A 29 -16.82 -10.58 -8.30
C ILE A 29 -17.38 -9.26 -7.76
N SER A 30 -17.28 -9.02 -6.46
CA SER A 30 -17.68 -7.77 -5.78
C SER A 30 -16.46 -6.89 -5.46
N LEU A 31 -16.69 -5.68 -4.93
CA LEU A 31 -15.59 -4.86 -4.41
C LEU A 31 -14.84 -5.62 -3.31
N VAL A 32 -13.54 -5.39 -3.18
CA VAL A 32 -12.71 -6.07 -2.17
C VAL A 32 -13.21 -5.73 -0.76
N SER A 33 -13.60 -4.47 -0.57
CA SER A 33 -14.21 -3.97 0.65
C SER A 33 -15.58 -4.58 0.97
N ASP A 34 -16.29 -5.12 -0.02
CA ASP A 34 -17.62 -5.69 0.21
C ASP A 34 -17.55 -6.96 1.06
N ALA A 35 -16.46 -7.72 1.00
CA ALA A 35 -16.26 -8.93 1.81
C ALA A 35 -16.39 -8.69 3.33
N ALA A 36 -16.14 -7.46 3.80
CA ALA A 36 -16.34 -7.07 5.20
C ALA A 36 -17.82 -7.08 5.62
N SER A 37 -18.77 -7.13 4.69
CA SER A 37 -20.19 -6.83 4.98
C SER A 37 -21.07 -8.02 5.29
N ALA A 38 -20.64 -9.24 4.99
CA ALA A 38 -21.51 -10.42 5.11
C ALA A 38 -20.85 -11.56 5.86
N ALA A 39 -21.57 -12.08 6.86
CA ALA A 39 -21.15 -13.26 7.59
C ALA A 39 -21.30 -14.53 6.71
N PRO A 40 -20.38 -15.52 6.84
CA PRO A 40 -19.25 -15.57 7.77
C PRO A 40 -17.97 -14.88 7.25
N PHE A 41 -17.94 -14.43 6.00
CA PHE A 41 -16.74 -13.93 5.31
C PHE A 41 -16.17 -12.63 5.90
N SER A 42 -17.05 -11.79 6.46
CA SER A 42 -16.67 -10.56 7.17
C SER A 42 -15.67 -10.80 8.29
N GLY A 43 -15.86 -11.84 9.10
CA GLY A 43 -14.93 -12.20 10.18
C GLY A 43 -13.56 -12.63 9.66
N TYR A 44 -13.52 -13.43 8.60
CA TYR A 44 -12.25 -13.85 7.98
C TYR A 44 -11.52 -12.68 7.31
N PHE A 45 -12.25 -11.83 6.59
CA PHE A 45 -11.71 -10.64 5.94
C PHE A 45 -11.13 -9.65 6.95
N SER A 46 -11.86 -9.39 8.05
CA SER A 46 -11.38 -8.56 9.17
C SER A 46 -10.09 -9.11 9.77
N LEU A 47 -10.05 -10.41 10.08
CA LEU A 47 -8.85 -11.05 10.62
C LEU A 47 -7.66 -10.95 9.66
N CYS A 48 -7.88 -11.18 8.36
CA CYS A 48 -6.83 -11.06 7.35
C CYS A 48 -6.29 -9.62 7.26
N THR A 49 -7.18 -8.62 7.22
CA THR A 49 -6.79 -7.20 7.14
C THR A 49 -6.05 -6.73 8.39
N ASP A 50 -6.46 -7.18 9.58
CA ASP A 50 -5.77 -6.87 10.84
C ASP A 50 -4.38 -7.53 10.92
N ILE A 51 -4.24 -8.78 10.46
CA ILE A 51 -2.92 -9.42 10.36
C ILE A 51 -2.02 -8.66 9.38
N ILE A 52 -2.54 -8.26 8.22
CA ILE A 52 -1.79 -7.45 7.24
C ILE A 52 -1.36 -6.12 7.87
N ALA A 53 -2.25 -5.44 8.60
CA ALA A 53 -1.97 -4.18 9.28
C ALA A 53 -0.81 -4.30 10.29
N ILE A 54 -0.83 -5.34 11.14
CA ILE A 54 0.27 -5.62 12.08
C ILE A 54 1.57 -5.87 11.32
N LEU A 55 1.53 -6.69 10.27
CA LEU A 55 2.73 -6.98 9.48
C LEU A 55 3.27 -5.74 8.76
N PHE A 56 2.40 -4.82 8.31
CA PHE A 56 2.80 -3.54 7.71
C PHE A 56 3.62 -2.72 8.70
N ILE A 57 3.13 -2.56 9.94
CA ILE A 57 3.82 -1.78 10.99
C ILE A 57 5.18 -2.41 11.33
N ILE A 58 5.22 -3.73 11.54
CA ILE A 58 6.49 -4.43 11.85
C ILE A 58 7.48 -4.28 10.68
N THR A 59 7.00 -4.46 9.45
CA THR A 59 7.85 -4.38 8.26
C THR A 59 8.39 -2.97 8.06
N SER A 60 7.55 -1.95 8.18
CA SER A 60 7.97 -0.55 8.02
C SER A 60 8.90 -0.11 9.15
N TYR A 61 8.69 -0.56 10.38
CA TYR A 61 9.60 -0.32 11.50
C TYR A 61 11.00 -0.91 11.25
N ILE A 62 11.08 -2.20 10.89
CA ILE A 62 12.36 -2.85 10.59
C ILE A 62 13.04 -2.13 9.43
N ARG A 63 12.30 -1.80 8.36
CA ARG A 63 12.84 -1.07 7.22
C ARG A 63 13.39 0.29 7.63
N CYS A 64 12.64 1.03 8.45
CA CYS A 64 13.06 2.33 8.96
C CYS A 64 14.38 2.23 9.74
N LYS A 65 14.52 1.23 10.60
CA LYS A 65 15.76 0.99 11.37
C LYS A 65 16.94 0.56 10.49
N GLN A 66 16.71 -0.21 9.43
CA GLN A 66 17.75 -0.58 8.48
C GLN A 66 18.31 0.65 7.75
N VAL A 67 17.43 1.53 7.29
CA VAL A 67 17.82 2.77 6.59
C VAL A 67 18.54 3.72 7.55
N GLU A 68 18.00 3.95 8.75
CA GLU A 68 18.59 4.81 9.78
C GLU A 68 20.00 4.36 10.16
N PHE A 69 20.21 3.06 10.40
CA PHE A 69 21.54 2.54 10.69
C PHE A 69 22.52 2.80 9.55
N PHE A 70 22.09 2.56 8.31
CA PHE A 70 22.97 2.72 7.15
C PHE A 70 23.41 4.17 6.99
N LEU A 71 22.48 5.11 7.12
CA LEU A 71 22.78 6.54 7.09
C LEU A 71 23.83 6.88 8.16
N ILE A 72 23.57 6.53 9.41
CA ILE A 72 24.49 6.85 10.51
C ILE A 72 25.89 6.26 10.29
N LYS A 73 25.99 5.05 9.72
CA LYS A 73 27.28 4.37 9.53
C LYS A 73 28.08 4.94 8.36
N GLN A 74 27.45 5.17 7.20
CA GLN A 74 28.21 5.57 6.01
C GLN A 74 28.64 7.04 6.09
N PHE A 75 27.81 7.93 6.64
CA PHE A 75 28.18 9.32 6.83
C PHE A 75 29.30 9.50 7.87
N LYS A 76 29.32 8.70 8.93
CA LYS A 76 30.47 8.66 9.86
C LYS A 76 31.76 8.13 9.24
N LEU A 77 31.69 7.36 8.16
CA LEU A 77 32.87 6.87 7.46
C LEU A 77 33.42 7.89 6.47
N ASN A 78 32.54 8.62 5.76
CA ASN A 78 32.94 9.70 4.86
C ASN A 78 33.61 10.86 5.63
N ASN A 79 32.98 11.38 6.70
CA ASN A 79 33.55 12.48 7.48
C ASN A 79 34.87 12.15 8.21
N ASN A 80 35.24 10.87 8.34
CA ASN A 80 36.51 10.45 8.95
C ASN A 80 37.63 10.20 7.91
N ASN A 81 37.30 10.08 6.63
CA ASN A 81 38.27 9.80 5.55
C ASN A 81 38.67 11.05 4.77
N ASP A 82 37.94 12.15 4.92
CA ASP A 82 38.20 13.40 4.23
C ASP A 82 39.11 14.32 5.06
N ASP A 83 40.40 14.00 5.07
CA ASP A 83 41.44 15.02 5.21
C ASP A 83 41.41 15.86 3.92
N ILE A 84 40.75 17.04 3.99
CA ILE A 84 40.60 18.10 2.97
C ILE A 84 39.32 17.96 2.11
N VAL A 85 38.20 18.53 2.57
CA VAL A 85 37.03 18.86 1.72
C VAL A 85 36.65 20.33 1.96
N ASP A 86 36.39 21.05 0.86
CA ASP A 86 35.92 22.44 0.83
C ASP A 86 34.55 22.55 1.54
N ASP A 87 34.36 23.61 2.35
CA ASP A 87 33.17 23.85 3.18
C ASP A 87 31.82 23.80 2.41
N ASP A 88 31.81 23.92 1.07
CA ASP A 88 30.61 23.94 0.23
C ASP A 88 30.00 22.55 -0.04
N ASP A 89 30.77 21.45 0.03
CA ASP A 89 30.26 20.08 -0.23
C ASP A 89 29.60 19.45 1.02
N ASP A 90 30.00 19.85 2.22
CA ASP A 90 29.51 19.31 3.50
C ASP A 90 28.05 19.73 3.78
N ASP A 91 27.69 20.98 3.43
CA ASP A 91 26.32 21.51 3.54
C ASP A 91 25.31 20.73 2.67
N ASN A 92 25.74 20.27 1.49
CA ASN A 92 24.90 19.52 0.54
C ASN A 92 24.64 18.08 1.03
N ASP A 93 25.64 17.44 1.64
CA ASP A 93 25.51 16.11 2.21
C ASP A 93 24.63 16.09 3.47
N GLU A 94 24.75 17.10 4.35
CA GLU A 94 23.84 17.25 5.49
C GLU A 94 22.38 17.44 5.07
N GLU A 95 22.12 18.24 4.03
CA GLU A 95 20.76 18.44 3.50
C GLU A 95 20.17 17.11 2.97
N ILE A 96 20.98 16.32 2.24
CA ILE A 96 20.58 15.02 1.71
C ILE A 96 20.25 14.05 2.85
N ILE A 97 21.05 14.03 3.93
CA ILE A 97 20.80 13.19 5.12
C ILE A 97 19.48 13.58 5.78
N ALA A 98 19.30 14.87 6.06
CA ALA A 98 18.10 15.37 6.73
C ALA A 98 16.85 15.00 5.94
N LYS A 99 16.91 15.16 4.61
CA LYS A 99 15.83 14.77 3.70
C LYS A 99 15.56 13.28 3.70
N LEU A 100 16.61 12.43 3.64
CA LEU A 100 16.44 10.98 3.65
C LEU A 100 15.87 10.48 4.98
N SER A 101 16.36 11.03 6.09
CA SER A 101 15.86 10.75 7.44
C SER A 101 14.38 11.11 7.58
N TRP A 102 14.01 12.31 7.11
CA TRP A 102 12.61 12.74 7.11
C TRP A 102 11.72 11.83 6.26
N GLN A 103 12.14 11.46 5.06
CA GLN A 103 11.36 10.56 4.20
C GLN A 103 11.25 9.16 4.79
N ASN A 104 12.29 8.66 5.46
CA ASN A 104 12.26 7.38 6.15
C ASN A 104 11.25 7.39 7.31
N TYR A 105 11.22 8.48 8.08
CA TYR A 105 10.21 8.68 9.13
C TYR A 105 8.80 8.83 8.54
N ARG A 106 8.63 9.63 7.47
CA ARG A 106 7.35 9.83 6.79
C ARG A 106 6.81 8.53 6.21
N TYR A 107 7.66 7.70 5.62
CA TYR A 107 7.31 6.34 5.17
C TYR A 107 6.72 5.52 6.33
N PHE A 108 7.39 5.50 7.49
CA PHE A 108 6.92 4.76 8.66
C PHE A 108 5.54 5.25 9.13
N ILE A 109 5.36 6.57 9.27
CA ILE A 109 4.08 7.16 9.67
C ILE A 109 2.97 6.86 8.65
N CYS A 110 3.24 6.98 7.35
CA CYS A 110 2.28 6.65 6.31
C CYS A 110 1.86 5.18 6.39
N MET A 111 2.79 4.26 6.66
CA MET A 111 2.47 2.84 6.83
C MET A 111 1.64 2.55 8.09
N ILE A 112 1.80 3.32 9.17
CA ILE A 112 0.89 3.27 10.33
C ILE A 112 -0.52 3.73 9.94
N LEU A 113 -0.64 4.84 9.21
CA LEU A 113 -1.94 5.33 8.74
C LEU A 113 -2.63 4.29 7.84
N VAL A 114 -1.88 3.66 6.92
CA VAL A 114 -2.40 2.58 6.07
C VAL A 114 -2.87 1.39 6.90
N ALA A 115 -2.11 1.00 7.93
CA ALA A 115 -2.50 -0.09 8.83
C ALA A 115 -3.81 0.22 9.57
N ILE A 116 -3.96 1.44 10.09
CA ILE A 116 -5.22 1.91 10.68
C ILE A 116 -6.34 1.86 9.62
N GLY A 117 -6.08 2.32 8.40
CA GLY A 117 -7.05 2.29 7.31
C GLY A 117 -7.56 0.88 6.99
N LEU A 118 -6.66 -0.11 6.94
CA LEU A 118 -7.02 -1.51 6.74
C LEU A 118 -7.90 -2.06 7.86
N THR A 119 -7.57 -1.78 9.11
CA THR A 119 -8.41 -2.16 10.26
C THR A 119 -9.79 -1.52 10.18
N PHE A 120 -9.90 -0.25 9.75
CA PHE A 120 -11.19 0.39 9.55
C PHE A 120 -12.02 -0.27 8.45
N VAL A 121 -11.43 -0.54 7.29
CA VAL A 121 -12.13 -1.18 6.16
C VAL A 121 -12.55 -2.61 6.51
N GLY A 122 -11.73 -3.36 7.25
CA GLY A 122 -12.01 -4.73 7.68
C GLY A 122 -13.11 -4.84 8.74
N ASN A 123 -13.13 -3.91 9.70
CA ASN A 123 -13.99 -4.00 10.89
C ASN A 123 -15.25 -3.12 10.83
N PHE A 124 -15.31 -2.10 9.97
CA PHE A 124 -16.48 -1.24 9.79
C PHE A 124 -17.06 -1.43 8.40
N PRO A 125 -18.08 -2.30 8.24
CA PRO A 125 -18.65 -2.58 6.93
C PRO A 125 -19.40 -1.36 6.38
N CYS A 126 -19.24 -1.12 5.08
CA CYS A 126 -19.77 0.06 4.40
C CYS A 126 -21.31 0.20 4.54
N ASN A 127 -22.04 -0.93 4.61
CA ASN A 127 -23.50 -0.95 4.83
C ASN A 127 -23.96 -0.29 6.13
N TYR A 128 -23.23 -0.52 7.22
CA TYR A 128 -23.63 -0.11 8.57
C TYR A 128 -22.87 1.14 9.02
N HIS A 129 -21.62 1.26 8.58
CA HIS A 129 -20.69 2.30 9.01
C HIS A 129 -19.99 2.92 7.79
N PRO A 130 -20.74 3.58 6.90
CA PRO A 130 -20.20 4.09 5.64
C PRO A 130 -19.14 5.19 5.85
N PHE A 131 -19.28 6.04 6.88
CA PHE A 131 -18.31 7.09 7.17
C PHE A 131 -16.98 6.55 7.73
N PRO A 132 -16.96 5.68 8.78
CA PRO A 132 -15.73 5.01 9.19
C PRO A 132 -15.06 4.22 8.07
N HIS A 133 -15.85 3.53 7.24
CA HIS A 133 -15.33 2.78 6.10
C HIS A 133 -14.63 3.68 5.09
N ALA A 134 -15.29 4.77 4.66
CA ALA A 134 -14.71 5.74 3.74
C ALA A 134 -13.45 6.42 4.31
N PHE A 135 -13.45 6.72 5.61
CA PHE A 135 -12.26 7.22 6.31
C PHE A 135 -11.10 6.22 6.23
N GLY A 136 -11.37 4.92 6.43
CA GLY A 136 -10.39 3.87 6.25
C GLY A 136 -9.80 3.82 4.84
N VAL A 137 -10.62 3.95 3.80
CA VAL A 137 -10.17 4.02 2.40
C VAL A 137 -9.23 5.21 2.17
N VAL A 138 -9.56 6.39 2.69
CA VAL A 138 -8.69 7.59 2.60
C VAL A 138 -7.34 7.33 3.27
N LEU A 139 -7.33 6.67 4.43
CA LEU A 139 -6.08 6.32 5.11
C LEU A 139 -5.22 5.32 4.32
N ILE A 140 -5.83 4.36 3.61
CA ILE A 140 -5.10 3.42 2.74
C ILE A 140 -4.38 4.14 1.59
N LEU A 141 -4.91 5.26 1.10
CA LEU A 141 -4.27 6.05 0.03
C LEU A 141 -2.93 6.67 0.47
N PHE A 142 -2.64 6.77 1.78
CA PHE A 142 -1.30 7.17 2.25
C PHE A 142 -0.20 6.18 1.83
N SER A 143 -0.56 4.97 1.38
CA SER A 143 0.39 4.04 0.77
C SER A 143 1.04 4.61 -0.49
N LEU A 144 0.39 5.52 -1.22
CA LEU A 144 0.96 6.19 -2.39
C LEU A 144 2.16 7.07 -2.00
N ILE A 145 2.02 7.81 -0.89
CA ILE A 145 3.11 8.62 -0.32
C ILE A 145 4.21 7.69 0.21
N ALA A 146 3.84 6.61 0.90
CA ALA A 146 4.80 5.63 1.40
C ALA A 146 5.63 5.00 0.28
N PHE A 147 5.01 4.65 -0.86
CA PHE A 147 5.72 4.10 -2.00
C PHE A 147 6.63 5.11 -2.69
N TYR A 148 6.19 6.37 -2.80
CA TYR A 148 7.05 7.45 -3.28
C TYR A 148 8.32 7.59 -2.42
N ASP A 149 8.15 7.64 -1.10
CA ASP A 149 9.27 7.73 -0.16
C ASP A 149 10.20 6.53 -0.27
N GLN A 150 9.63 5.32 -0.33
CA GLN A 150 10.40 4.10 -0.43
C GLN A 150 11.17 4.02 -1.77
N ILE A 151 10.61 4.48 -2.88
CA ILE A 151 11.32 4.56 -4.18
C ILE A 151 12.51 5.52 -4.05
N TYR A 152 12.31 6.70 -3.48
CA TYR A 152 13.38 7.68 -3.29
C TYR A 152 14.51 7.12 -2.41
N ILE A 153 14.17 6.51 -1.28
CA ILE A 153 15.14 5.86 -0.39
C ILE A 153 15.92 4.79 -1.14
N CYS A 154 15.24 3.92 -1.88
CA CYS A 154 15.90 2.87 -2.66
C CYS A 154 16.83 3.44 -3.75
N GLN A 155 16.44 4.55 -4.37
CA GLN A 155 17.28 5.22 -5.37
C GLN A 155 18.54 5.80 -4.74
N LYS A 156 18.42 6.48 -3.59
CA LYS A 156 19.58 7.01 -2.88
C LYS A 156 20.51 5.92 -2.37
N LEU A 157 19.97 4.84 -1.82
CA LEU A 157 20.78 3.67 -1.44
C LEU A 157 21.48 3.00 -2.62
N TYR A 158 20.91 3.09 -3.83
CA TYR A 158 21.61 2.66 -5.04
C TYR A 158 22.73 3.62 -5.45
N GLU A 159 22.49 4.93 -5.36
CA GLU A 159 23.46 5.98 -5.72
C GLU A 159 24.68 5.99 -4.80
N PHE A 160 24.51 5.78 -3.48
CA PHE A 160 25.61 5.83 -2.51
C PHE A 160 26.64 4.70 -2.66
N ASP A 161 26.20 3.44 -2.72
CA ASP A 161 27.13 2.29 -2.81
C ASP A 161 26.47 1.05 -3.44
N ARG A 162 25.42 1.25 -4.25
CA ARG A 162 24.64 0.15 -4.84
C ARG A 162 24.17 -0.88 -3.81
N ILE A 163 23.87 -0.41 -2.60
CA ILE A 163 23.47 -1.24 -1.44
C ILE A 163 22.22 -2.05 -1.78
N GLU A 164 21.34 -1.41 -2.55
CA GLU A 164 20.19 -2.04 -3.16
C GLU A 164 20.21 -1.89 -4.68
N SER A 165 19.41 -2.70 -5.38
CA SER A 165 19.18 -2.53 -6.81
C SER A 165 18.35 -1.28 -7.12
N GLN A 166 18.47 -0.73 -8.33
CA GLN A 166 17.63 0.39 -8.77
C GLN A 166 16.13 0.07 -8.62
N PRO A 167 15.29 1.01 -8.15
CA PRO A 167 13.87 0.77 -7.89
C PRO A 167 12.95 0.80 -9.12
N ILE A 168 13.45 0.51 -10.34
CA ILE A 168 12.67 0.63 -11.60
C ILE A 168 11.33 -0.10 -11.53
N SER A 169 11.32 -1.38 -11.17
CA SER A 169 10.09 -2.18 -11.09
C SER A 169 9.13 -1.67 -10.00
N MET A 170 9.65 -1.12 -8.90
CA MET A 170 8.85 -0.52 -7.84
C MET A 170 8.22 0.79 -8.27
N THR A 171 8.93 1.59 -9.07
CA THR A 171 8.39 2.80 -9.71
C THR A 171 7.25 2.46 -10.65
N ILE A 172 7.45 1.50 -11.57
CA ILE A 172 6.41 1.09 -12.52
C ILE A 172 5.15 0.59 -11.79
N LEU A 173 5.31 -0.28 -10.80
CA LEU A 173 4.19 -0.82 -10.03
C LEU A 173 3.47 0.27 -9.23
N SER A 174 4.20 1.23 -8.65
CA SER A 174 3.59 2.34 -7.93
C SER A 174 2.78 3.26 -8.86
N CYS A 175 3.28 3.52 -10.07
CA CYS A 175 2.51 4.25 -11.09
C CYS A 175 1.23 3.51 -11.49
N LEU A 176 1.30 2.19 -11.68
CA LEU A 176 0.12 1.37 -12.00
C LEU A 176 -0.91 1.37 -10.86
N ILE A 177 -0.46 1.35 -9.60
CA ILE A 177 -1.35 1.45 -8.43
C ILE A 177 -2.04 2.81 -8.39
N ILE A 178 -1.33 3.92 -8.65
CA ILE A 178 -1.92 5.27 -8.71
C ILE A 178 -2.99 5.33 -9.80
N ILE A 179 -2.67 4.85 -11.01
CA ILE A 179 -3.61 4.80 -12.13
C ILE A 179 -4.82 3.94 -11.79
N GLY A 180 -4.59 2.77 -11.18
CA GLY A 180 -5.64 1.85 -10.77
C GLY A 180 -6.61 2.47 -9.75
N TRP A 181 -6.11 3.13 -8.71
CA TRP A 181 -6.94 3.88 -7.76
C TRP A 181 -7.73 5.00 -8.44
N PHE A 182 -7.09 5.76 -9.34
CA PHE A 182 -7.77 6.82 -10.07
C PHE A 182 -8.92 6.28 -10.92
N ILE A 183 -8.69 5.18 -11.67
CA ILE A 183 -9.74 4.51 -12.46
C ILE A 183 -10.86 4.01 -11.56
N ALA A 184 -10.55 3.33 -10.46
CA ALA A 184 -11.55 2.81 -9.53
C ALA A 184 -12.44 3.93 -8.96
N ILE A 185 -11.84 5.00 -8.45
CA ILE A 185 -12.57 6.13 -7.87
C ILE A 185 -13.40 6.85 -8.95
N ALA A 186 -12.81 7.18 -10.09
CA ALA A 186 -13.50 7.91 -11.15
C ALA A 186 -14.69 7.13 -11.70
N THR A 187 -14.50 5.84 -12.01
CA THR A 187 -15.57 4.99 -12.53
C THR A 187 -16.65 4.71 -11.49
N GLY A 188 -16.27 4.57 -10.21
CA GLY A 188 -17.23 4.37 -9.11
C GLY A 188 -18.12 5.59 -8.92
N LEU A 189 -17.54 6.79 -9.02
CA LEU A 189 -18.29 8.05 -8.99
C LEU A 189 -19.21 8.19 -10.21
N ILE A 190 -18.72 7.91 -11.43
CA ILE A 190 -19.55 7.96 -12.64
C ILE A 190 -20.73 6.99 -12.53
N ALA A 191 -20.48 5.74 -12.11
CA ALA A 191 -21.51 4.73 -11.90
C ALA A 191 -22.58 5.23 -10.91
N SER A 192 -22.11 5.79 -9.80
CA SER A 192 -22.97 6.32 -8.74
C SER A 192 -23.81 7.50 -9.20
N PHE A 193 -23.26 8.48 -9.94
CA PHE A 193 -24.02 9.65 -10.40
C PHE A 193 -25.11 9.33 -11.42
N GLN A 194 -25.06 8.15 -12.06
CA GLN A 194 -26.10 7.69 -12.98
C GLN A 194 -27.28 7.02 -12.27
N GLN A 195 -27.17 6.77 -10.96
CA GLN A 195 -28.23 6.18 -10.13
C GLN A 195 -29.12 7.27 -9.51
N GLU A 196 -30.41 6.98 -9.33
CA GLU A 196 -31.37 7.92 -8.73
C GLU A 196 -30.96 8.35 -7.31
N SER A 197 -30.47 7.41 -6.50
CA SER A 197 -29.97 7.64 -5.14
C SER A 197 -28.51 8.14 -5.09
N LYS A 198 -27.88 8.38 -6.26
CA LYS A 198 -26.53 8.94 -6.40
C LYS A 198 -25.49 8.21 -5.51
N ILE A 199 -24.80 8.96 -4.66
CA ILE A 199 -23.71 8.50 -3.76
C ILE A 199 -24.20 7.43 -2.78
N LEU A 200 -25.47 7.45 -2.39
CA LEU A 200 -26.02 6.48 -1.43
C LEU A 200 -25.96 5.04 -1.96
N THR A 201 -26.07 4.85 -3.28
CA THR A 201 -25.93 3.54 -3.91
C THR A 201 -24.50 3.01 -3.77
N LEU A 202 -23.49 3.87 -3.92
CA LEU A 202 -22.08 3.47 -3.78
C LEU A 202 -21.71 3.15 -2.32
N MET A 203 -22.50 3.59 -1.35
CA MET A 203 -22.29 3.29 0.08
C MET A 203 -23.10 2.07 0.55
N ASN A 204 -24.19 1.73 -0.14
CA ASN A 204 -25.02 0.57 0.20
C ASN A 204 -24.67 -0.68 -0.65
N ASN A 205 -23.98 -1.62 -0.04
CA ASN A 205 -23.54 -2.90 -0.61
C ASN A 205 -24.72 -3.75 -1.07
N ASP A 206 -25.84 -3.78 -0.33
CA ASP A 206 -27.02 -4.56 -0.71
C ASP A 206 -27.64 -4.07 -2.03
N LEU A 207 -27.53 -2.76 -2.30
CA LEU A 207 -27.91 -2.16 -3.57
C LEU A 207 -26.90 -2.48 -4.67
N ARG A 208 -25.60 -2.48 -4.37
CA ARG A 208 -24.53 -2.77 -5.35
C ARG A 208 -24.51 -4.23 -5.81
N MET A 209 -24.63 -5.19 -4.89
CA MET A 209 -24.62 -6.63 -5.20
C MET A 209 -25.81 -7.09 -6.03
N LYS A 210 -26.90 -6.32 -5.99
CA LYS A 210 -28.12 -6.61 -6.76
C LYS A 210 -28.25 -5.73 -7.99
N TRP A 211 -27.27 -4.88 -8.27
CA TRP A 211 -27.25 -4.01 -9.45
C TRP A 211 -27.34 -4.90 -10.70
N THR A 212 -28.22 -4.57 -11.64
CA THR A 212 -28.42 -5.34 -12.87
C THR A 212 -27.71 -4.71 -14.05
N ASP A 213 -27.47 -5.49 -15.11
CA ASP A 213 -26.88 -4.99 -16.36
C ASP A 213 -27.75 -3.94 -17.08
N GLU A 214 -29.05 -3.93 -16.79
CA GLU A 214 -30.02 -3.00 -17.36
C GLU A 214 -30.07 -1.65 -16.62
N GLN A 215 -29.57 -1.59 -15.39
CA GLN A 215 -29.58 -0.37 -14.61
C GLN A 215 -28.45 0.58 -15.06
N PRO A 216 -28.70 1.92 -15.07
CA PRO A 216 -27.68 2.92 -15.42
C PRO A 216 -26.40 2.73 -14.61
N GLY A 217 -25.22 3.06 -15.15
CA GLY A 217 -23.97 2.98 -14.38
C GLY A 217 -23.39 1.58 -14.15
N SER A 218 -24.12 0.50 -14.45
CA SER A 218 -23.71 -0.88 -14.21
C SER A 218 -22.36 -1.25 -14.85
N GLN A 219 -22.13 -0.84 -16.11
CA GLN A 219 -20.85 -1.08 -16.79
C GLN A 219 -19.68 -0.33 -16.13
N TRP A 220 -19.91 0.89 -15.68
CA TRP A 220 -18.90 1.67 -14.95
C TRP A 220 -18.56 1.02 -13.61
N PHE A 221 -19.57 0.47 -12.92
CA PHE A 221 -19.36 -0.25 -11.67
C PHE A 221 -18.52 -1.52 -11.86
N LYS A 222 -18.73 -2.30 -12.93
CA LYS A 222 -17.86 -3.44 -13.26
C LYS A 222 -16.41 -3.02 -13.44
N ILE A 223 -16.16 -1.89 -14.09
CA ILE A 223 -14.81 -1.35 -14.26
C ILE A 223 -14.21 -0.95 -12.90
N THR A 224 -15.01 -0.37 -12.00
CA THR A 224 -14.59 -0.06 -10.62
C THR A 224 -14.11 -1.31 -9.89
N VAL A 225 -14.90 -2.38 -9.92
CA VAL A 225 -14.56 -3.65 -9.26
C VAL A 225 -13.26 -4.24 -9.82
N LEU A 226 -13.13 -4.30 -11.14
CA LEU A 226 -11.91 -4.81 -11.79
C LEU A 226 -10.68 -3.97 -11.46
N ALA A 227 -10.82 -2.64 -11.50
CA ALA A 227 -9.73 -1.73 -11.19
C ALA A 227 -9.27 -1.86 -9.74
N GLU A 228 -10.20 -1.97 -8.79
CA GLU A 228 -9.87 -2.19 -7.38
C GLU A 228 -9.10 -3.51 -7.19
N TRP A 229 -9.59 -4.61 -7.74
CA TRP A 229 -8.93 -5.92 -7.67
C TRP A 229 -7.50 -5.91 -8.22
N ILE A 230 -7.32 -5.38 -9.43
CA ILE A 230 -6.00 -5.26 -10.04
C ILE A 230 -5.10 -4.40 -9.15
N THR A 231 -5.61 -3.29 -8.64
CA THR A 231 -4.86 -2.39 -7.76
C THR A 231 -4.39 -3.12 -6.51
N PHE A 232 -5.26 -3.83 -5.79
CA PHE A 232 -4.88 -4.62 -4.61
C PHE A 232 -3.88 -5.74 -4.93
N LEU A 233 -4.02 -6.43 -6.07
CA LEU A 233 -3.06 -7.44 -6.51
C LEU A 233 -1.65 -6.86 -6.72
N LEU A 234 -1.56 -5.64 -7.25
CA LEU A 234 -0.29 -4.95 -7.52
C LEU A 234 0.48 -4.56 -6.25
N TYR A 235 -0.16 -4.48 -5.08
CA TYR A 235 0.55 -4.31 -3.80
C TYR A 235 1.44 -5.52 -3.49
N SER A 236 0.99 -6.73 -3.83
CA SER A 236 1.70 -7.97 -3.51
C SER A 236 3.15 -8.01 -4.05
N PRO A 237 3.42 -7.78 -5.36
CA PRO A 237 4.78 -7.76 -5.88
C PRO A 237 5.66 -6.65 -5.28
N ILE A 238 5.10 -5.53 -4.82
CA ILE A 238 5.88 -4.50 -4.09
C ILE A 238 6.49 -5.08 -2.81
N TYR A 239 5.70 -5.81 -2.03
CA TYR A 239 6.20 -6.43 -0.81
C TYR A 239 7.14 -7.63 -1.07
N LEU A 240 7.00 -8.33 -2.20
CA LEU A 240 8.01 -9.30 -2.64
C LEU A 240 9.36 -8.63 -2.93
N MET A 241 9.35 -7.51 -3.65
CA MET A 241 10.57 -6.73 -3.90
C MET A 241 11.18 -6.21 -2.60
N LEU A 242 10.35 -5.71 -1.68
CA LEU A 242 10.81 -5.25 -0.37
C LEU A 242 11.47 -6.39 0.44
N THR A 243 10.94 -7.61 0.35
CA THR A 243 11.57 -8.79 0.98
C THR A 243 13.00 -8.99 0.48
N ASN A 244 13.21 -8.92 -0.83
CA ASN A 244 14.54 -9.12 -1.41
C ASN A 244 15.49 -7.98 -1.04
N ARG A 245 15.01 -6.73 -1.07
CA ARG A 245 15.77 -5.54 -0.65
C ARG A 245 16.19 -5.58 0.81
N MET A 246 15.27 -5.87 1.72
CA MET A 246 15.57 -5.99 3.15
C MET A 246 16.55 -7.13 3.46
N LYS A 247 16.63 -8.17 2.61
CA LYS A 247 17.65 -9.22 2.69
C LYS A 247 19.01 -8.76 2.20
N GLN A 248 19.10 -7.88 1.20
CA GLN A 248 20.40 -7.38 0.69
C GLN A 248 21.20 -6.66 1.76
N PHE A 249 20.50 -6.08 2.75
CA PHE A 249 21.16 -5.54 3.92
C PHE A 249 22.05 -6.58 4.61
N HIS A 250 21.71 -7.87 4.72
CA HIS A 250 22.47 -8.92 5.47
C HIS A 250 24.00 -9.01 5.20
N ASN A 251 24.51 -8.39 4.13
CA ASN A 251 25.96 -8.26 3.88
C ASN A 251 26.67 -7.18 4.74
N TRP A 252 26.11 -6.76 5.88
CA TRP A 252 26.72 -5.81 6.84
C TRP A 252 28.16 -6.14 7.20
N GLN A 253 28.51 -7.44 7.23
CA GLN A 253 29.85 -7.92 7.57
C GLN A 253 30.92 -7.43 6.58
N LYS A 254 30.58 -7.23 5.30
CA LYS A 254 31.52 -6.69 4.30
C LYS A 254 31.86 -5.22 4.54
N ILE A 255 30.98 -4.49 5.23
CA ILE A 255 31.16 -3.08 5.62
C ILE A 255 32.04 -2.96 6.88
N PHE A 256 32.53 -4.06 7.46
CA PHE A 256 33.47 -4.03 8.59
C PHE A 256 34.84 -4.62 8.23
N THR A 257 35.04 -5.02 6.97
CA THR A 257 36.25 -5.73 6.52
C THR A 257 37.05 -4.98 5.45
N ASN A 258 36.67 -3.74 5.13
CA ASN A 258 37.49 -2.82 4.32
C ASN A 258 37.93 -1.66 5.20
#